data_AF-A0A421BKH4-F1
#
_entry.id   AF-A0A421BKH4-F1
#
_cell.length_a   1.000
_cell.length_b   1.000
_cell.length_c   1.000
_cell.angle_alpha   90.00
_cell.angle_beta   90.00
_cell.angle_gamma   90.00
#
_symmetry.space_group_name_H-M   'P 1'
#
loop_
_entity.id
_entity.type
_entity.pdbx_description
1 polymer ?
#
loop_
_entity_poly.entity_id
_entity_poly.type
_entity_poly.pdbx_seq_one_letter_code
_entity_poly.pdbx_strand_id
1 'polypeptide(L)' 'EAFASQGLATLRALGIADDDARVNPNGGAIALGHPLGMSGARITGTAALELLKTAGKRSLSTMCIGVGQGIAIALERV' A
#
# COMPACT_ATOMS: atom_id res chain seq x y z
N GLU A 1 -2.65 -4.30 3.60
CA GLU A 1 -2.37 -4.88 4.92
C GLU A 1 -3.28 -6.07 5.13
N ALA A 2 -2.79 -7.31 5.00
CA ALA A 2 -3.61 -8.47 5.34
C ALA A 2 -3.72 -8.65 6.86
N PHE A 3 -2.59 -8.42 7.55
CA PHE A 3 -2.45 -8.43 9.01
C PHE A 3 -1.44 -7.36 9.41
N ALA A 4 -1.54 -6.82 10.63
CA ALA A 4 -0.57 -5.86 11.15
C ALA A 4 0.85 -6.45 11.20
N SER A 5 0.98 -7.69 11.67
CA SER A 5 2.25 -8.42 11.70
C SER A 5 2.88 -8.58 10.32
N GLN A 6 2.08 -8.88 9.29
CA GLN A 6 2.54 -8.98 7.91
C GLN A 6 3.04 -7.63 7.39
N GLY A 7 2.28 -6.55 7.60
CA GLY A 7 2.66 -5.20 7.17
C GLY A 7 3.98 -4.74 7.80
N LEU A 8 4.08 -4.83 9.12
CA LEU A 8 5.30 -4.47 9.87
C LEU A 8 6.50 -5.30 9.44
N ALA A 9 6.34 -6.61 9.23
CA ALA A 9 7.43 -7.46 8.73
C ALA A 9 7.93 -7.03 7.35
N THR A 10 7.04 -6.66 6.43
CA THR A 10 7.41 -6.16 5.11
C THR A 10 8.14 -4.82 5.18
N LEU A 11 7.68 -3.87 6.01
CA LEU A 11 8.36 -2.57 6.18
C LEU A 11 9.78 -2.75 6.71
N ARG A 12 9.94 -3.54 7.78
CA ARG A 12 11.25 -3.83 8.38
C ARG A 12 12.20 -4.52 7.39
N ALA A 13 11.70 -5.48 6.61
CA ALA A 13 12.49 -6.15 5.58
C ALA A 13 12.97 -5.20 4.46
N LEU A 14 12.24 -4.11 4.20
CA LEU A 14 12.59 -3.07 3.24
C LEU A 14 13.33 -1.88 3.88
N GLY A 15 13.64 -1.93 5.18
CA GLY A 15 14.30 -0.84 5.90
C GLY A 15 13.45 0.43 6.05
N ILE A 16 12.12 0.29 6.05
CA ILE A 16 11.17 1.38 6.26
C ILE A 16 10.74 1.37 7.73
N ALA A 17 10.68 2.56 8.36
CA ALA A 17 10.21 2.69 9.74
C ALA A 17 8.74 2.24 9.87
N ASP A 18 8.39 1.61 10.99
CA ASP A 18 7.04 1.07 11.24
C ASP A 18 5.94 2.15 11.20
N ASP A 19 6.30 3.40 11.48
CA ASP A 19 5.44 4.58 11.55
C ASP A 19 5.73 5.63 10.47
N ASP A 20 6.42 5.25 9.38
CA ASP A 20 6.73 6.16 8.28
C ASP A 20 5.45 6.80 7.73
N ALA A 21 5.36 8.13 7.83
CA ALA A 21 4.15 8.89 7.49
C ALA A 21 3.72 8.75 6.01
N ARG A 22 4.59 8.22 5.12
CA ARG A 22 4.27 7.96 3.72
C ARG A 22 3.52 6.64 3.52
N VAL A 23 3.55 5.73 4.49
CA VAL A 23 2.94 4.41 4.41
C VAL A 23 1.48 4.49 4.82
N ASN A 24 0.56 4.12 3.92
CA ASN A 24 -0.88 4.10 4.16
C ASN A 24 -1.42 5.35 4.89
N PRO A 25 -1.14 6.59 4.40
CA PRO A 25 -1.47 7.83 5.13
C PRO A 25 -2.99 8.02 5.34
N ASN A 26 -3.81 7.34 4.53
CA ASN A 26 -5.27 7.35 4.62
C ASN A 26 -5.84 6.05 5.24
N GLY A 27 -5.01 5.31 5.97
CA GLY A 27 -5.34 3.98 6.49
C GLY A 27 -5.26 2.88 5.44
N GLY A 28 -5.55 1.65 5.85
CA GLY A 28 -5.43 0.46 5.01
C GLY A 28 -6.50 -0.59 5.27
N ALA A 29 -6.25 -1.82 4.82
CA ALA A 29 -7.27 -2.86 4.77
C ALA A 29 -7.65 -3.41 6.17
N ILE A 30 -6.83 -3.16 7.19
CA ILE A 30 -7.20 -3.43 8.59
C ILE A 30 -8.42 -2.60 8.99
N ALA A 31 -8.45 -1.33 8.62
CA ALA A 31 -9.55 -0.41 8.96
C ALA A 31 -10.68 -0.43 7.92
N LEU A 32 -10.34 -0.52 6.64
CA LEU A 32 -11.27 -0.36 5.51
C LEU A 32 -11.83 -1.68 4.97
N GLY A 33 -11.34 -2.82 5.48
CA GLY A 33 -11.66 -4.14 4.96
C GLY A 33 -10.84 -4.54 3.73
N HIS A 34 -10.94 -5.83 3.39
CA HIS A 34 -10.16 -6.47 2.33
C HIS A 34 -11.04 -7.30 1.37
N PRO A 35 -11.86 -6.66 0.52
CA PRO A 35 -12.52 -7.36 -0.59
C PRO A 35 -11.44 -7.79 -1.60
N LEU A 36 -11.15 -9.10 -1.67
CA LEU A 36 -9.97 -9.66 -2.36
C LEU A 36 -9.81 -9.14 -3.78
N GLY A 37 -10.86 -9.22 -4.61
CA GLY A 37 -10.81 -8.78 -6.02
C GLY A 37 -10.75 -7.27 -6.24
N MET A 38 -11.07 -6.46 -5.23
CA MET A 38 -11.16 -5.00 -5.36
C MET A 38 -9.97 -4.27 -4.71
N SER A 39 -9.33 -4.89 -3.73
CA SER A 39 -8.30 -4.23 -2.92
C SER A 39 -7.11 -3.71 -3.74
N GLY A 40 -6.71 -4.41 -4.81
CA GLY A 40 -5.63 -3.97 -5.70
C GLY A 40 -5.97 -2.67 -6.44
N ALA A 41 -7.20 -2.57 -6.95
CA ALA A 41 -7.70 -1.36 -7.59
C ALA A 41 -7.83 -0.22 -6.57
N ARG A 42 -8.35 -0.51 -5.36
CA ARG A 42 -8.47 0.49 -4.29
C ARG A 42 -7.13 1.11 -3.91
N ILE A 43 -6.12 0.30 -3.56
CA ILE A 43 -4.84 0.86 -3.08
C ILE A 43 -4.12 1.65 -4.17
N THR A 44 -4.15 1.16 -5.42
CA THR A 44 -3.52 1.82 -6.58
C THR A 44 -4.25 3.13 -6.90
N GLY A 45 -5.59 3.10 -6.91
CA GLY A 45 -6.41 4.29 -7.14
C GLY A 45 -6.26 5.33 -6.03
N THR A 46 -6.24 4.92 -4.76
CA THR A 46 -5.95 5.81 -3.63
C THR A 46 -4.54 6.41 -3.75
N ALA A 47 -3.53 5.63 -4.12
CA ALA A 47 -2.17 6.14 -4.32
C ALA A 47 -2.10 7.18 -5.45
N ALA A 48 -2.80 6.96 -6.57
CA ALA A 48 -2.90 7.94 -7.66
C ALA A 48 -3.57 9.25 -7.21
N LEU A 49 -4.69 9.15 -6.47
CA LEU A 49 -5.38 10.31 -5.90
C LEU A 49 -4.51 11.06 -4.89
N GLU A 50 -3.75 10.33 -4.06
CA GLU A 50 -2.86 10.92 -3.06
C GLU A 50 -1.72 11.70 -3.72
N LEU A 51 -1.14 11.17 -4.80
CA LEU A 51 -0.13 11.90 -5.59
C LEU A 51 -0.68 13.22 -6.13
N LEU A 52 -1.93 13.24 -6.61
CA LEU A 52 -2.58 14.46 -7.10
C LEU A 52 -2.82 15.46 -5.97
N LYS A 53 -3.33 15.01 -4.82
CA LYS A 53 -3.62 15.86 -3.65
C LYS A 53 -2.38 16.49 -3.02
N THR A 54 -1.29 15.74 -2.97
CA THR A 54 -0.05 16.15 -2.29
C THR A 54 1.00 16.74 -3.22
N ALA A 55 0.69 16.82 -4.52
CA ALA A 55 1.66 17.10 -5.58
C ALA A 55 2.87 16.12 -5.60
N GLY A 56 2.74 14.94 -4.98
CA GLY A 56 3.75 13.89 -4.99
C GLY A 56 4.09 13.42 -6.42
N LYS A 57 5.32 12.96 -6.63
CA LYS A 57 5.79 12.52 -7.96
C LYS A 57 5.57 11.03 -8.20
N ARG A 58 5.91 10.19 -7.23
CA ARG A 58 5.95 8.72 -7.36
C ARG A 58 5.31 8.04 -6.16
N SER A 59 4.63 6.94 -6.42
CA SER A 59 4.10 6.06 -5.39
C SER A 59 4.33 4.60 -5.73
N LEU A 60 4.24 3.75 -4.72
CA LEU A 60 4.34 2.30 -4.84
C LEU A 60 3.13 1.68 -4.13
N SER A 61 2.39 0.84 -4.85
CA SER A 61 1.33 0.00 -4.29
C SER A 61 1.79 -1.44 -4.31
N THR A 62 1.73 -2.14 -3.18
CA THR A 62 2.18 -3.53 -3.05
C THR A 62 1.23 -4.33 -2.17
N MET A 63 1.11 -5.63 -2.46
CA MET A 63 0.30 -6.56 -1.67
C MET A 63 0.88 -7.97 -1.66
N CYS A 64 0.75 -8.63 -0.52
CA CYS A 64 0.91 -10.07 -0.42
C CYS A 64 -0.30 -10.78 -1.03
N ILE A 65 -0.10 -12.01 -1.48
CA ILE A 65 -1.13 -12.86 -2.05
C ILE A 65 -1.05 -14.22 -1.33
N GLY A 66 -2.20 -14.80 -1.02
CA GLY A 66 -2.28 -16.13 -0.41
C GLY A 66 -1.49 -17.16 -1.23
N VAL A 67 -1.03 -18.23 -0.56
CA VAL A 67 -0.24 -19.29 -1.20
C VAL A 67 1.17 -18.82 -1.67
N GLY A 68 1.69 -17.73 -1.08
CA GLY A 68 3.11 -17.38 -1.18
C GLY A 68 3.50 -16.55 -2.39
N GLN A 69 2.65 -15.59 -2.77
CA GLN A 69 2.91 -14.67 -3.88
C GLN A 69 2.88 -13.20 -3.41
N GLY A 70 3.33 -12.30 -4.29
CA GLY A 70 3.24 -10.86 -4.08
C GLY A 70 3.22 -10.11 -5.41
N ILE A 71 2.63 -8.92 -5.39
CA ILE A 71 2.58 -8.03 -6.56
C ILE A 71 2.87 -6.59 -6.12
N ALA A 72 3.57 -5.84 -6.96
CA ALA A 72 3.85 -4.43 -6.76
C ALA A 72 3.67 -3.65 -8.07
N ILE A 73 3.19 -2.41 -7.95
CA ILE A 73 2.98 -1.47 -9.05
C ILE A 73 3.57 -0.12 -8.63
N ALA A 74 4.43 0.45 -9.46
CA ALA A 74 4.91 1.82 -9.32
C ALA A 74 4.08 2.76 -10.20
N LEU A 75 3.76 3.94 -9.67
CA LEU A 75 3.06 5.00 -10.39
C LEU A 75 3.91 6.26 -10.42
N GLU A 76 3.81 7.01 -11.51
CA GLU A 76 4.31 8.39 -11.61
C GLU A 76 3.14 9.29 -12.01
N ARG A 77 2.98 10.42 -11.29
CA ARG A 77 1.93 11.39 -11.58
C ARG A 77 2.29 12.16 -12.85
N VAL A 78 1.32 12.27 -13.76
CA VAL A 78 1.38 13.12 -14.97
C VAL A 78 1.00 14.56 -14.69
#